data_AF-A0A5C9E5X9-F1
#
_entry.id   AF-A0A5C9E5X9-F1
#
_cell.length_a   1.000
_cell.length_b   1.000
_cell.length_c   1.000
_cell.angle_alpha   90.00
_cell.angle_beta   90.00
_cell.angle_gamma   90.00
#
_symmetry.space_group_name_H-M   'P 1'
#
loop_
_entity.id
_entity.type
_entity.pdbx_description
1 polymer ?
#
loop_
_entity_poly.entity_id
_entity_poly.type
_entity_poly.pdbx_seq_one_letter_code
_entity_poly.pdbx_strand_id
1 'polypeptide(L)'
;MEELIPEDGSFRGSTGFRWTRNVALYWPGDSKYGFSSFISKEDAEIVKRGIKTKGIVPQYNLSMGKLEKLKNHEDMTIREAAERVDEAIQSNQSRLLLEEAQLARDLGISIACSPVVVKLYPSGKVSVKWRAETPTKEDAIKWALRCPPHDVHKSQKVDRWLRKILEDSLDEHT
;
A
#
# COMPACT_ATOMS: atom_id res chain seq x y z
N MET A 1 4.33 20.06 15.57
CA MET A 1 3.38 19.02 15.16
C MET A 1 4.24 17.81 14.89
N GLU A 2 4.54 17.09 15.95
CA GLU A 2 5.60 16.09 16.02
C GLU A 2 4.92 14.73 15.87
N GLU A 3 5.42 13.91 14.93
CA GLU A 3 4.94 12.55 14.63
C GLU A 3 3.68 12.40 13.74
N LEU A 4 3.68 13.02 12.55
CA LEU A 4 2.75 12.66 11.47
C LEU A 4 3.23 11.47 10.62
N ILE A 5 4.43 10.95 10.90
CA ILE A 5 5.06 9.89 10.10
C ILE A 5 4.46 8.55 10.51
N PRO A 6 3.80 7.84 9.59
CA PRO A 6 3.48 6.42 9.80
C PRO A 6 4.79 5.69 10.08
N GLU A 7 4.87 4.93 11.17
CA GLU A 7 6.12 4.28 11.60
C GLU A 7 6.80 3.44 10.50
N ASP A 8 5.99 2.93 9.56
CA ASP A 8 6.33 2.12 8.40
C ASP A 8 6.62 2.92 7.11
N GLY A 9 6.65 4.26 7.20
CA GLY A 9 7.00 5.17 6.11
C GLY A 9 8.45 5.01 5.66
N SER A 10 8.67 5.09 4.34
CA SER A 10 9.99 4.97 3.74
C SER A 10 10.19 5.94 2.59
N PHE A 11 11.34 6.61 2.56
CA PHE A 11 11.86 7.30 1.38
C PHE A 11 12.49 6.27 0.43
N ARG A 12 12.19 6.36 -0.87
CA ARG A 12 12.70 5.44 -1.89
C ARG A 12 13.46 6.17 -2.97
N GLY A 13 14.71 5.74 -3.22
CA GLY A 13 15.53 6.28 -4.31
C GLY A 13 15.61 7.80 -4.22
N SER A 14 15.51 8.49 -5.35
CA SER A 14 15.44 9.95 -5.43
C SER A 14 14.00 10.50 -5.59
N THR A 15 12.97 9.65 -5.56
CA THR A 15 11.70 9.99 -6.23
C THR A 15 10.47 10.10 -5.32
N GLY A 16 10.47 9.54 -4.10
CA GLY A 16 9.24 9.64 -3.29
C GLY A 16 9.31 9.11 -1.87
N PHE A 17 8.33 9.54 -1.07
CA PHE A 17 7.97 8.99 0.24
C PHE A 17 6.71 8.15 0.14
N ARG A 18 6.62 7.04 0.89
CA ARG A 18 5.43 6.17 0.90
C ARG A 18 5.28 5.40 2.20
N TRP A 19 4.06 5.02 2.52
CA TRP A 19 3.71 4.12 3.63
C TRP A 19 2.53 3.23 3.26
N THR A 20 2.23 2.22 4.07
CA THR A 20 1.27 1.18 3.67
C THR A 20 0.35 0.72 4.79
N ARG A 21 -0.87 0.34 4.44
CA ARG A 21 -1.85 -0.25 5.36
C ARG A 21 -2.42 -1.51 4.73
N ASN A 22 -2.74 -2.52 5.55
CA ASN A 22 -3.36 -3.74 5.07
C ASN A 22 -4.81 -3.79 5.57
N VAL A 23 -5.74 -4.10 4.68
CA VAL A 23 -7.16 -4.28 5.01
C VAL A 23 -7.52 -5.75 4.78
N ALA A 24 -8.14 -6.38 5.77
CA ALA A 24 -8.64 -7.75 5.63
C ALA A 24 -9.88 -7.74 4.72
N LEU A 25 -9.91 -8.62 3.73
CA LEU A 25 -11.06 -8.83 2.85
C LEU A 25 -11.85 -10.08 3.26
N TYR A 26 -11.13 -11.10 3.73
CA TYR A 26 -11.73 -12.36 4.19
C TYR A 26 -10.91 -12.93 5.35
N TRP A 27 -11.59 -13.50 6.33
CA TRP A 27 -10.97 -14.16 7.47
C TRP A 27 -11.81 -15.36 7.93
N PRO A 28 -11.27 -16.59 7.91
CA PRO A 28 -12.06 -17.79 8.22
C PRO A 28 -12.46 -17.93 9.71
N GLY A 29 -11.82 -17.21 10.63
CA GLY A 29 -12.18 -17.18 12.05
C GLY A 29 -13.14 -16.05 12.45
N ASP A 30 -14.05 -15.69 11.54
CA ASP A 30 -14.84 -14.44 11.51
C ASP A 30 -15.63 -14.17 12.81
N SER A 31 -16.17 -15.22 13.43
CA SER A 31 -17.17 -15.10 14.50
C SER A 31 -16.66 -14.56 15.85
N LYS A 32 -15.36 -14.68 16.16
CA LYS A 32 -14.84 -14.34 17.49
C LYS A 32 -14.54 -12.85 17.67
N TYR A 33 -14.28 -12.12 16.58
CA TYR A 33 -13.74 -10.75 16.64
C TYR A 33 -14.65 -9.70 16.00
N GLY A 34 -15.90 -10.05 15.68
CA GLY A 34 -16.86 -9.12 15.06
C GLY A 34 -16.43 -8.64 13.67
N PHE A 35 -15.55 -9.38 13.00
CA PHE A 35 -15.24 -9.15 11.59
C PHE A 35 -16.40 -9.69 10.75
N SER A 36 -16.58 -9.13 9.57
CA SER A 36 -17.50 -9.65 8.56
C SER A 36 -16.76 -9.62 7.24
N SER A 37 -16.52 -10.80 6.68
CA SER A 37 -15.80 -10.92 5.41
C SER A 37 -16.55 -10.20 4.27
N PHE A 38 -15.79 -9.49 3.44
CA PHE A 38 -16.28 -8.73 2.28
C PHE A 38 -16.33 -9.55 1.00
N ILE A 39 -15.64 -10.70 0.99
CA ILE A 39 -15.63 -11.65 -0.13
C ILE A 39 -15.91 -13.05 0.41
N SER A 40 -16.44 -13.92 -0.45
CA SER A 40 -16.66 -15.33 -0.10
C SER A 40 -15.36 -16.12 -0.04
N LYS A 41 -15.44 -17.36 0.47
CA LYS A 41 -14.31 -18.28 0.45
C LYS A 41 -13.92 -18.64 -0.98
N GLU A 42 -14.91 -18.76 -1.88
CA GLU A 42 -14.74 -19.07 -3.29
C GLU A 42 -14.02 -17.93 -4.00
N ASP A 43 -14.37 -16.68 -3.70
CA ASP A 43 -13.67 -15.50 -4.23
C ASP A 43 -12.21 -15.43 -3.74
N ALA A 44 -11.96 -15.80 -2.47
CA ALA A 44 -10.62 -15.83 -1.90
C ALA A 44 -9.66 -16.78 -2.65
N GLU A 45 -10.18 -17.85 -3.25
CA GLU A 45 -9.40 -18.81 -4.03
C GLU A 45 -8.80 -18.19 -5.30
N ILE A 46 -9.39 -17.12 -5.86
CA ILE A 46 -8.86 -16.46 -7.05
C ILE A 46 -7.45 -15.90 -6.80
N VAL A 47 -7.12 -15.56 -5.56
CA VAL A 47 -5.80 -15.03 -5.17
C VAL A 47 -4.70 -16.06 -5.42
N LYS A 48 -5.01 -17.36 -5.43
CA LYS A 48 -4.04 -18.43 -5.77
C LYS A 48 -3.55 -18.38 -7.22
N ARG A 49 -4.26 -17.67 -8.10
CA ARG A 49 -3.80 -17.38 -9.48
C ARG A 49 -2.65 -16.36 -9.54
N GLY A 50 -2.28 -15.78 -8.40
CA GLY A 50 -1.11 -14.93 -8.23
C GLY A 50 0.20 -15.70 -8.07
N ILE A 51 1.27 -14.97 -7.72
CA ILE A 51 2.60 -15.56 -7.51
C ILE A 51 2.71 -16.08 -6.09
N LYS A 52 3.09 -17.35 -5.93
CA LYS A 52 3.43 -17.92 -4.63
C LYS A 52 4.83 -17.45 -4.19
N THR A 53 4.92 -16.75 -3.07
CA THR A 53 6.19 -16.31 -2.50
C THR A 53 6.68 -17.24 -1.40
N LYS A 54 7.99 -17.53 -1.37
CA LYS A 54 8.67 -18.39 -0.39
C LYS A 54 9.30 -17.58 0.76
N GLY A 55 8.55 -16.64 1.34
CA GLY A 55 8.99 -15.87 2.51
C GLY A 55 8.86 -16.65 3.82
N ILE A 56 9.13 -15.99 4.95
CA ILE A 56 8.94 -16.54 6.32
C ILE A 56 7.55 -17.16 6.46
N VAL A 57 6.53 -16.49 5.92
CA VAL A 57 5.19 -17.06 5.75
C VAL A 57 4.93 -17.19 4.24
N PRO A 58 4.80 -18.43 3.72
CA PRO A 58 4.43 -18.64 2.33
C PRO A 58 3.06 -18.03 2.06
N GLN A 59 2.90 -17.30 0.97
CA GLN A 59 1.63 -16.64 0.62
C GLN A 59 1.48 -16.51 -0.88
N TYR A 60 0.25 -16.35 -1.35
CA TYR A 60 -0.04 -16.00 -2.74
C TYR A 60 -0.25 -14.50 -2.85
N ASN A 61 0.38 -13.89 -3.86
CA ASN A 61 0.30 -12.47 -4.14
C ASN A 61 -0.33 -12.25 -5.52
N LEU A 62 -1.53 -11.72 -5.54
CA LEU A 62 -2.22 -11.30 -6.75
C LEU A 62 -2.06 -9.78 -6.91
N SER A 63 -1.28 -9.35 -7.91
CA SER A 63 -1.12 -7.92 -8.21
C SER A 63 -2.39 -7.33 -8.79
N MET A 64 -2.61 -6.03 -8.60
CA MET A 64 -3.78 -5.34 -9.19
C MET A 64 -3.82 -5.48 -10.72
N GLY A 65 -2.68 -5.40 -11.39
CA GLY A 65 -2.62 -5.62 -12.85
C GLY A 65 -2.94 -7.06 -13.27
N LYS A 66 -2.73 -8.06 -12.41
CA LYS A 66 -3.17 -9.44 -12.70
C LYS A 66 -4.65 -9.61 -12.39
N LEU A 67 -5.17 -8.98 -11.33
CA LEU A 67 -6.61 -8.94 -11.04
C LEU A 67 -7.40 -8.33 -12.20
N GLU A 68 -6.92 -7.23 -12.77
CA GLU A 68 -7.55 -6.58 -13.94
C GLU A 68 -7.58 -7.50 -15.17
N LYS A 69 -6.52 -8.30 -15.38
CA LYS A 69 -6.52 -9.33 -16.42
C LYS A 69 -7.53 -10.45 -16.15
N LEU A 70 -7.77 -10.80 -14.88
CA LEU A 70 -8.75 -11.82 -14.52
C LEU A 70 -10.20 -11.35 -14.69
N LYS A 71 -10.48 -10.04 -14.54
CA LYS A 71 -11.78 -9.43 -14.90
C LYS A 71 -12.10 -9.52 -16.39
N ASN A 72 -11.11 -9.81 -17.23
CA ASN A 72 -11.28 -9.99 -18.68
C ASN A 72 -11.05 -11.45 -19.10
N HIS A 73 -11.13 -12.40 -18.16
CA HIS A 73 -10.89 -13.82 -18.43
C HIS A 73 -12.07 -14.46 -19.18
N GLU A 74 -11.81 -15.44 -20.04
CA GLU A 74 -12.83 -16.13 -20.84
C GLU A 74 -13.80 -16.95 -19.97
N ASP A 75 -13.27 -17.60 -18.92
CA ASP A 75 -14.08 -18.26 -17.90
C ASP A 75 -14.87 -17.24 -17.06
N MET A 76 -16.19 -17.27 -17.22
CA MET A 76 -17.15 -16.41 -16.53
C MET A 76 -17.01 -16.46 -15.01
N THR A 77 -16.76 -17.63 -14.44
CA THR A 77 -16.62 -17.83 -12.99
C THR A 77 -15.41 -17.07 -12.45
N ILE A 78 -14.30 -17.12 -13.19
CA ILE A 78 -13.07 -16.41 -12.84
C ILE A 78 -13.27 -14.90 -12.95
N ARG A 79 -13.93 -14.46 -14.02
CA ARG A 79 -14.23 -13.05 -14.25
C ARG A 79 -15.07 -12.47 -13.12
N GLU A 80 -16.21 -13.10 -12.81
CA GLU A 80 -17.12 -12.61 -11.77
C GLU A 80 -16.47 -12.60 -10.38
N ALA A 81 -15.66 -13.63 -10.06
CA ALA A 81 -14.91 -13.65 -8.80
C ALA A 81 -13.88 -12.51 -8.74
N ALA A 82 -13.21 -12.21 -9.85
CA ALA A 82 -12.26 -11.10 -9.93
C ALA A 82 -12.95 -9.74 -9.80
N GLU A 83 -14.14 -9.57 -10.39
CA GLU A 83 -14.98 -8.37 -10.26
C GLU A 83 -15.41 -8.15 -8.81
N ARG A 84 -15.97 -9.18 -8.15
CA ARG A 84 -16.35 -9.09 -6.73
C ARG A 84 -15.17 -8.75 -5.81
N VAL A 85 -13.99 -9.33 -6.07
CA VAL A 85 -12.77 -9.00 -5.31
C VAL A 85 -12.35 -7.55 -5.54
N ASP A 86 -12.42 -7.04 -6.77
CA ASP A 86 -12.09 -5.64 -7.08
C ASP A 86 -13.09 -4.68 -6.42
N GLU A 87 -14.39 -4.95 -6.53
CA GLU A 87 -15.45 -4.18 -5.85
C GLU A 87 -15.24 -4.15 -4.33
N ALA A 88 -14.93 -5.30 -3.72
CA ALA A 88 -14.63 -5.39 -2.29
C ALA A 88 -13.38 -4.58 -1.92
N ILE A 89 -12.36 -4.52 -2.78
CA ILE A 89 -11.19 -3.66 -2.57
C ILE A 89 -11.60 -2.19 -2.61
N GLN A 90 -12.27 -1.75 -3.67
CA GLN A 90 -12.59 -0.33 -3.86
C GLN A 90 -13.53 0.21 -2.78
N SER A 91 -14.47 -0.62 -2.32
CA SER A 91 -15.41 -0.27 -1.24
C SER A 91 -14.79 -0.29 0.16
N ASN A 92 -13.65 -0.95 0.35
CA ASN A 92 -13.01 -1.12 1.67
C ASN A 92 -11.59 -0.54 1.70
N GLN A 93 -11.49 0.74 1.36
CA GLN A 93 -10.25 1.48 1.55
C GLN A 93 -9.90 1.61 3.04
N SER A 94 -8.61 1.67 3.36
CA SER A 94 -8.18 1.86 4.74
C SER A 94 -8.52 3.26 5.21
N ARG A 95 -9.50 3.40 6.12
CA ARG A 95 -9.85 4.69 6.73
C ARG A 95 -8.64 5.38 7.35
N LEU A 96 -7.82 4.62 8.09
CA LEU A 96 -6.58 5.14 8.69
C LEU A 96 -5.62 5.69 7.63
N LEU A 97 -5.42 4.98 6.50
CA LEU A 97 -4.56 5.47 5.41
C LEU A 97 -5.10 6.78 4.82
N LEU A 98 -6.42 6.88 4.64
CA LEU A 98 -7.07 8.08 4.09
C LEU A 98 -6.96 9.27 5.05
N GLU A 99 -7.13 9.05 6.35
CA GLU A 99 -6.94 10.07 7.38
C GLU A 99 -5.48 10.56 7.42
N GLU A 100 -4.51 9.64 7.42
CA GLU A 100 -3.07 9.98 7.34
C GLU A 100 -2.74 10.77 6.06
N ALA A 101 -3.28 10.34 4.92
CA ALA A 101 -3.09 11.04 3.65
C ALA A 101 -3.73 12.43 3.65
N GLN A 102 -4.89 12.59 4.30
CA GLN A 102 -5.57 13.88 4.40
C GLN A 102 -4.76 14.86 5.26
N LEU A 103 -4.24 14.41 6.40
CA LEU A 103 -3.38 15.23 7.25
C LEU A 103 -2.15 15.76 6.48
N ALA A 104 -1.55 14.92 5.63
CA ALA A 104 -0.44 15.35 4.79
C ALA A 104 -0.86 16.37 3.71
N ARG A 105 -2.04 16.20 3.11
CA ARG A 105 -2.61 17.16 2.15
C ARG A 105 -2.89 18.52 2.81
N ASP A 106 -3.36 18.51 4.05
CA ASP A 106 -3.59 19.74 4.83
C ASP A 106 -2.28 20.51 5.09
N LEU A 107 -1.13 19.82 5.06
CA LEU A 107 0.22 20.41 5.11
C LEU A 107 0.77 20.83 3.72
N GLY A 108 -0.04 20.75 2.67
CA GLY A 108 0.35 21.11 1.30
C GLY A 108 1.21 20.06 0.59
N ILE A 109 1.16 18.80 1.04
CA ILE A 109 1.88 17.68 0.45
C ILE A 109 0.89 16.81 -0.34
N SER A 110 1.08 16.67 -1.65
CA SER A 110 0.21 15.83 -2.47
C SER A 110 0.45 14.36 -2.16
N ILE A 111 -0.64 13.60 -1.98
CA ILE A 111 -0.59 12.15 -1.68
C ILE A 111 -1.57 11.39 -2.56
N ALA A 112 -1.07 10.38 -3.28
CA ALA A 112 -1.85 9.41 -4.01
C ALA A 112 -2.04 8.13 -3.19
N CYS A 113 -3.26 7.60 -3.12
CA CYS A 113 -3.58 6.35 -2.45
C CYS A 113 -4.03 5.30 -3.47
N SER A 114 -3.46 4.10 -3.40
CA SER A 114 -3.82 3.02 -4.32
C SER A 114 -3.66 1.62 -3.70
N PRO A 115 -4.47 0.64 -4.13
CA PRO A 115 -4.24 -0.75 -3.80
C PRO A 115 -3.04 -1.28 -4.59
N VAL A 116 -2.23 -2.14 -3.96
CA VAL A 116 -0.97 -2.63 -4.54
C VAL A 116 -1.04 -4.11 -4.86
N VAL A 117 -1.50 -4.91 -3.90
CA VAL A 117 -1.48 -6.38 -4.00
C VAL A 117 -2.49 -6.98 -3.03
N VAL A 118 -3.17 -8.03 -3.49
CA VAL A 118 -4.01 -8.90 -2.67
C VAL A 118 -3.19 -10.11 -2.24
N LYS A 119 -3.25 -10.45 -0.96
CA LYS A 119 -2.46 -11.51 -0.34
C LYS A 119 -3.38 -12.57 0.24
N LEU A 120 -3.10 -13.84 -0.06
CA LEU A 120 -3.72 -14.99 0.59
C LEU A 120 -2.67 -15.71 1.44
N TYR A 121 -2.96 -15.80 2.73
CA TYR A 121 -2.11 -16.42 3.74
C TYR A 121 -2.46 -17.91 3.94
N PRO A 122 -1.55 -18.71 4.53
CA PRO A 122 -1.82 -20.12 4.81
C PRO A 122 -3.01 -20.35 5.73
N SER A 123 -3.32 -19.38 6.59
CA SER A 123 -4.51 -19.39 7.46
C SER A 123 -5.82 -19.26 6.69
N GLY A 124 -5.80 -19.02 5.37
CA GLY A 124 -6.96 -18.70 4.57
C GLY A 124 -7.35 -17.22 4.59
N LYS A 125 -6.70 -16.38 5.42
CA LYS A 125 -6.93 -14.93 5.43
C LYS A 125 -6.60 -14.33 4.06
N VAL A 126 -7.47 -13.45 3.57
CA VAL A 126 -7.18 -12.56 2.45
C VAL A 126 -7.07 -11.13 2.94
N SER A 127 -6.05 -10.40 2.47
CA SER A 127 -5.92 -8.97 2.73
C SER A 127 -5.42 -8.22 1.50
N VAL A 128 -5.89 -7.00 1.29
CA VAL A 128 -5.33 -6.07 0.32
C VAL A 128 -4.33 -5.14 1.01
N LYS A 129 -3.17 -4.94 0.38
CA LYS A 129 -2.20 -3.92 0.77
C LYS A 129 -2.49 -2.64 0.02
N TRP A 130 -2.82 -1.58 0.74
CA TRP A 130 -2.90 -0.21 0.24
C TRP A 130 -1.58 0.52 0.46
N ARG A 131 -1.33 1.49 -0.39
CA ARG A 131 -0.18 2.40 -0.30
C ARG A 131 -0.66 3.83 -0.45
N ALA A 132 -0.08 4.70 0.36
CA ALA A 132 -0.06 6.13 0.11
C ALA A 132 1.37 6.52 -0.27
N GLU A 133 1.52 7.33 -1.31
CA GLU A 133 2.81 7.81 -1.78
C GLU A 133 2.73 9.24 -2.33
N THR A 134 3.84 9.97 -2.18
CA THR A 134 4.01 11.28 -2.82
C THR A 134 4.21 11.08 -4.32
N PRO A 135 3.44 11.76 -5.19
CA PRO A 135 3.54 11.59 -6.64
C PRO A 135 4.81 12.22 -7.22
N THR A 136 5.39 13.20 -6.53
CA THR A 136 6.56 13.96 -6.98
C THR A 136 7.68 13.95 -5.96
N LYS A 137 8.91 14.19 -6.44
CA LYS A 137 10.10 14.42 -5.61
C LYS A 137 9.92 15.65 -4.71
N GLU A 138 9.30 16.71 -5.22
CA GLU A 138 9.03 17.95 -4.49
C GLU A 138 8.13 17.70 -3.27
N ASP A 139 7.06 16.93 -3.43
CA ASP A 139 6.18 16.57 -2.32
C ASP A 139 6.89 15.70 -1.28
N ALA A 140 7.81 14.83 -1.71
CA ALA A 140 8.65 14.06 -0.78
C ALA A 140 9.63 14.96 -0.01
N ILE A 141 10.19 16.00 -0.64
CA ILE A 141 11.03 16.99 0.04
C ILE A 141 10.19 17.79 1.04
N LYS A 142 9.00 18.27 0.65
CA LYS A 142 8.07 18.95 1.57
C LYS A 142 7.76 18.06 2.77
N TRP A 143 7.53 16.77 2.55
CA TRP A 143 7.33 15.81 3.64
C TRP A 143 8.53 15.79 4.58
N ALA A 144 9.74 15.59 4.06
CA ALA A 144 10.95 15.53 4.88
C ALA A 144 11.17 16.79 5.73
N LEU A 145 10.84 17.96 5.19
CA LEU A 145 11.01 19.26 5.87
C LEU A 145 9.90 19.57 6.88
N ARG A 146 8.65 19.19 6.58
CA ARG A 146 7.47 19.51 7.42
C ARG A 146 7.21 18.45 8.49
N CYS A 147 7.55 17.20 8.19
CA CYS A 147 7.31 16.04 9.03
C CYS A 147 8.63 15.26 9.22
N PRO A 148 9.67 15.86 9.84
CA PRO A 148 10.92 15.15 10.10
C PRO A 148 10.70 14.05 11.16
N PRO A 149 11.38 12.90 11.04
CA PRO A 149 11.28 11.83 12.04
C PRO A 149 11.98 12.23 13.35
N HIS A 150 11.36 11.88 14.49
CA HIS A 150 11.97 12.09 15.82
C HIS A 150 13.11 11.12 16.14
N ASP A 151 13.03 9.90 15.59
CA ASP A 151 14.08 8.90 15.78
C ASP A 151 15.38 9.35 15.10
N VAL A 152 16.47 9.38 15.86
CA VAL A 152 17.78 9.86 15.41
C VAL A 152 18.28 9.11 14.18
N HIS A 153 18.08 7.80 14.11
CA HIS A 153 18.55 7.00 12.97
C HIS A 153 17.71 7.25 11.72
N LYS A 154 16.39 7.43 11.87
CA LYS A 154 15.50 7.82 10.77
C LYS A 154 15.84 9.24 10.30
N SER A 155 16.08 10.19 11.21
CA SER A 155 16.47 11.57 10.85
C SER A 155 17.75 11.60 10.03
N GLN A 156 18.80 10.91 10.48
CA GLN A 156 20.06 10.81 9.73
C GLN A 156 19.89 10.18 8.34
N LYS A 157 18.91 9.29 8.15
CA LYS A 157 18.60 8.73 6.82
C LYS A 157 17.90 9.75 5.93
N VAL A 158 16.96 10.52 6.49
CA VAL A 158 16.29 11.62 5.77
C VAL A 158 17.29 12.70 5.38
N ASP A 159 18.19 13.09 6.27
CA ASP A 159 19.23 14.10 5.99
C ASP A 159 20.15 13.65 4.86
N ARG A 160 20.61 12.39 4.88
CA ARG A 160 21.41 11.83 3.79
C ARG A 160 20.65 11.77 2.47
N TRP A 161 19.36 11.44 2.52
CA TRP A 161 18.50 11.42 1.34
C TRP A 161 18.34 12.82 0.74
N LEU A 162 18.11 13.85 1.58
CA LEU A 162 18.02 15.25 1.15
C LEU A 162 19.33 15.75 0.53
N ARG A 163 20.49 15.43 1.14
CA ARG A 163 21.80 15.80 0.59
C ARG A 163 22.04 15.22 -0.79
N LYS A 164 21.76 13.92 -0.96
CA LYS A 164 21.88 13.26 -2.25
C LYS A 164 20.99 13.91 -3.32
N ILE A 165 19.77 14.28 -2.94
CA ILE A 165 18.84 14.96 -3.85
C ILE A 165 19.39 16.30 -4.36
N LEU A 166 20.08 17.03 -3.49
CA LEU A 166 20.71 18.31 -3.82
C LEU A 166 21.94 18.10 -4.72
N GLU A 167 22.77 17.11 -4.42
CA GLU A 167 23.92 16.72 -5.26
C GLU A 167 23.47 16.34 -6.67
N ASP A 168 22.48 15.44 -6.79
CA ASP A 168 21.93 15.00 -8.08
C ASP A 168 21.36 16.20 -8.91
N SER A 169 20.81 17.22 -8.25
CA SER A 169 20.27 18.41 -8.94
C SER A 169 21.34 19.41 -9.41
N LEU A 170 22.52 19.40 -8.80
CA LEU A 170 23.64 20.25 -9.21
C LEU A 170 24.35 19.67 -10.43
N ASP A 171 24.42 18.34 -10.51
CA ASP A 171 25.02 17.61 -11.64
C ASP A 171 24.17 17.70 -12.93
N GLU A 172 22.85 17.88 -12.84
CA GLU A 172 21.96 18.08 -14.00
C GLU A 172 22.09 19.48 -14.65
N HIS A 173 22.82 20.40 -14.01
CA HIS A 173 23.00 21.79 -14.45
C HIS A 173 24.45 22.15 -14.81
N THR A 174 25.35 21.16 -14.88
CA THR A 174 26.76 21.31 -15.27
C THR A 174 27.03 20.58 -16.60
#